data_AF-W6FFA7-F1
#
_entry.id   AF-W6FFA7-F1
#
_cell.length_a   1.000
_cell.length_b   1.000
_cell.length_c   1.000
_cell.angle_alpha   90.00
_cell.angle_beta   90.00
_cell.angle_gamma   90.00
#
_symmetry.space_group_name_H-M   'P 1'
#
loop_
_entity.id
_entity.type
_entity.pdbx_description
1 polymer ?
#
loop_
_entity_poly.entity_id
_entity_poly.type
_entity_poly.pdbx_seq_one_letter_code
_entity_poly.pdbx_strand_id
1 'polypeptide(L)'
;SKVAESGPGLAFIAYPRAVTLMPVAPLWAALFFFMLLLLGLDSQFVGVEGFITGLLDLLPASYYFRFQREISVALCCALCFVIDLSMVTDGGMYVFQLFDYYSASGTTLLWQAFWECVVVAWVYGADRFMDDVACMIGYRPCP
;
A
#
# COMPACT_ATOMS: atom_id res chain seq x y z
N SER A 1 -29.63 -11.45 -7.22
CA SER A 1 -28.57 -10.48 -7.57
C SER A 1 -28.19 -9.55 -6.39
N LYS A 2 -28.22 -10.05 -5.15
CA LYS A 2 -28.08 -9.24 -3.93
C LYS A 2 -26.91 -9.76 -3.07
N VAL A 3 -25.72 -9.85 -3.67
CA VAL A 3 -24.52 -10.38 -3.00
C VAL A 3 -23.21 -9.67 -3.43
N ALA A 4 -23.31 -8.51 -4.05
CA ALA A 4 -22.14 -7.71 -4.42
C ALA A 4 -22.17 -6.37 -3.66
N GLU A 5 -21.99 -6.42 -2.34
CA GLU A 5 -21.49 -5.25 -1.61
C GLU A 5 -19.97 -5.32 -1.70
N SER A 6 -19.40 -4.54 -2.62
CA SER A 6 -17.95 -4.32 -2.71
C SER A 6 -17.43 -3.78 -1.37
N GLY A 7 -16.35 -4.36 -0.85
CA GLY A 7 -15.71 -3.91 0.40
C GLY A 7 -15.37 -5.05 1.36
N PRO A 8 -14.88 -4.73 2.58
CA PRO A 8 -14.46 -5.71 3.57
C PRO A 8 -15.59 -6.66 3.99
N GLY A 9 -16.85 -6.24 3.89
CA GLY A 9 -18.02 -7.09 4.16
C GLY A 9 -18.10 -8.34 3.27
N LEU A 10 -17.56 -8.31 2.05
CA LEU A 10 -17.55 -9.47 1.16
C LEU A 10 -16.61 -10.57 1.67
N ALA A 11 -15.40 -10.20 2.10
CA ALA A 11 -14.41 -11.14 2.63
C ALA A 11 -14.77 -11.65 4.04
N PHE A 12 -15.40 -10.81 4.87
CA PHE A 12 -15.68 -11.16 6.28
C PHE A 12 -17.11 -11.66 6.55
N ILE A 13 -18.05 -11.56 5.60
CA ILE A 13 -19.44 -12.03 5.76
C ILE A 13 -19.80 -13.08 4.70
N ALA A 14 -19.57 -12.78 3.42
CA ALA A 14 -19.98 -13.69 2.35
C ALA A 14 -19.08 -14.94 2.29
N TYR A 15 -17.77 -14.77 2.46
CA TYR A 15 -16.82 -15.88 2.35
C TYR A 15 -16.92 -16.90 3.50
N PRO A 16 -16.98 -16.51 4.80
CA PRO A 16 -17.16 -17.48 5.87
C PRO A 16 -18.48 -18.25 5.75
N ARG A 17 -19.54 -17.59 5.26
CA ARG A 17 -20.84 -18.23 5.00
C ARG A 17 -20.76 -19.28 3.90
N ALA A 18 -19.92 -19.09 2.89
CA ALA A 18 -19.65 -20.11 1.86
C ALA A 18 -18.78 -21.26 2.40
N VAL A 19 -17.76 -20.96 3.21
CA VAL A 19 -16.85 -21.96 3.81
C VAL A 19 -17.60 -22.93 4.74
N THR A 20 -18.62 -22.48 5.46
CA THR A 20 -19.45 -23.36 6.31
C THR A 20 -20.22 -24.44 5.55
N LEU A 21 -20.36 -24.31 4.23
CA LEU A 21 -21.04 -25.29 3.37
C LEU A 21 -20.09 -26.39 2.84
N MET A 22 -18.77 -26.27 3.06
CA MET A 22 -17.78 -27.22 2.59
C MET A 22 -17.46 -28.31 3.64
N PRO A 23 -17.13 -29.54 3.21
CA PRO A 23 -16.59 -30.54 4.13
C PRO A 23 -15.23 -30.07 4.68
N VAL A 24 -15.00 -30.28 5.98
CA VAL A 24 -13.79 -29.80 6.69
C VAL A 24 -13.68 -28.26 6.76
N ALA A 25 -14.81 -27.58 7.00
CA ALA A 25 -14.91 -26.12 7.16
C ALA A 25 -13.80 -25.44 8.01
N PRO A 26 -13.34 -25.97 9.18
CA PRO A 26 -12.32 -25.28 9.97
C PRO A 26 -10.96 -25.16 9.27
N LEU A 27 -10.58 -26.12 8.42
CA LEU A 27 -9.32 -26.07 7.66
C LEU A 27 -9.37 -24.96 6.60
N TRP A 28 -10.48 -24.89 5.86
CA TRP A 28 -10.69 -23.88 4.82
C TRP A 28 -10.78 -22.47 5.38
N ALA A 29 -11.39 -22.29 6.55
CA ALA A 29 -11.44 -21.00 7.23
C ALA A 29 -10.02 -20.56 7.65
N ALA A 30 -9.23 -21.45 8.25
CA ALA A 30 -7.86 -21.15 8.68
C ALA A 30 -6.97 -20.75 7.50
N LEU A 31 -6.99 -21.50 6.39
CA LEU A 31 -6.22 -21.17 5.19
C LEU A 31 -6.62 -19.83 4.58
N PHE A 32 -7.92 -19.50 4.57
CA PHE A 32 -8.40 -18.25 4.02
C PHE A 32 -7.96 -17.03 4.84
N PHE A 33 -8.14 -17.07 6.16
CA PHE A 33 -7.69 -15.96 7.01
C PHE A 33 -6.17 -15.84 7.03
N PHE A 34 -5.44 -16.96 6.95
CA PHE A 34 -3.99 -16.95 6.82
C PHE A 34 -3.55 -16.29 5.50
N MET A 35 -4.21 -16.59 4.38
CA MET A 35 -3.99 -15.93 3.11
C MET A 35 -4.23 -14.42 3.20
N LEU A 36 -5.37 -13.98 3.78
CA LEU A 36 -5.67 -12.56 3.96
C LEU A 36 -4.61 -11.84 4.81
N LEU A 37 -4.11 -12.51 5.86
CA LEU A 37 -3.05 -11.99 6.72
C LEU A 37 -1.74 -11.81 5.92
N LEU A 38 -1.32 -12.81 5.14
CA LEU A 38 -0.12 -12.72 4.32
C LEU A 38 -0.21 -11.62 3.25
N LEU A 39 -1.36 -11.51 2.57
CA LEU A 39 -1.59 -10.46 1.58
C LEU A 39 -1.51 -9.06 2.19
N GLY A 40 -2.09 -8.89 3.38
CA GLY A 40 -2.01 -7.64 4.13
C GLY A 40 -0.59 -7.32 4.59
N LEU A 41 0.12 -8.31 5.13
CA LEU A 41 1.49 -8.13 5.62
C LEU A 41 2.46 -7.73 4.50
N ASP A 42 2.44 -8.45 3.38
CA ASP A 42 3.34 -8.17 2.24
C ASP A 42 3.18 -6.74 1.73
N SER A 43 1.92 -6.31 1.54
CA SER A 43 1.60 -4.95 1.09
C SER A 43 2.06 -3.89 2.10
N GLN A 44 1.91 -4.15 3.40
CA GLN A 44 2.33 -3.22 4.45
C GLN A 44 3.86 -3.09 4.54
N PHE A 45 4.59 -4.20 4.35
CA PHE A 45 6.06 -4.16 4.34
C PHE A 45 6.59 -3.26 3.22
N VAL A 46 6.09 -3.43 2.00
CA VAL A 46 6.49 -2.59 0.86
C VAL A 46 6.11 -1.13 1.09
N GLY A 47 4.93 -0.86 1.64
CA GLY A 47 4.48 0.51 1.94
C GLY A 47 5.37 1.23 2.96
N VAL A 48 5.65 0.59 4.09
CA VAL A 48 6.51 1.17 5.14
C VAL A 48 7.95 1.30 4.65
N GLU A 49 8.48 0.31 3.92
CA GLU A 49 9.83 0.37 3.37
C GLU A 49 9.99 1.52 2.37
N GLY A 50 9.03 1.69 1.46
CA GLY A 50 9.01 2.81 0.50
C GLY A 50 8.96 4.17 1.20
N PHE A 51 8.08 4.32 2.20
CA PHE A 51 7.97 5.55 2.97
C PHE A 51 9.26 5.90 3.72
N ILE A 52 9.86 4.93 4.41
CA ILE A 52 11.10 5.12 5.16
C ILE A 52 12.28 5.42 4.24
N THR A 53 12.35 4.75 3.09
CA THR A 53 13.41 4.98 2.09
C THR A 53 13.32 6.40 1.55
N GLY A 54 12.13 6.84 1.13
CA GLY A 54 11.92 8.22 0.67
C GLY A 54 12.24 9.27 1.75
N LEU A 55 11.91 8.98 3.01
CA LEU A 55 12.23 9.87 4.13
C LEU A 55 13.74 9.95 4.39
N LEU A 56 14.46 8.83 4.28
CA LEU A 56 15.90 8.78 4.46
C LEU A 56 16.66 9.41 3.27
N ASP A 57 16.16 9.28 2.05
CA ASP A 57 16.77 9.88 0.85
C ASP A 57 16.70 11.43 0.85
N LEU A 58 15.72 12.01 1.54
CA LEU A 58 15.60 13.46 1.74
C LEU A 58 16.55 14.00 2.82
N LEU A 59 17.08 13.14 3.69
CA LEU A 59 17.96 13.54 4.78
C LEU A 59 19.42 13.67 4.27
N PRO A 60 20.10 14.80 4.51
CA PRO A 60 21.46 15.00 4.02
C PRO A 60 22.46 14.04 4.69
N ALA A 61 23.42 13.55 3.91
CA ALA A 61 24.51 12.63 4.32
C ALA A 61 25.40 13.13 5.48
N SER A 62 25.19 14.34 6.00
CA SER A 62 25.88 14.86 7.17
C SER A 62 25.37 14.26 8.49
N TYR A 63 24.20 13.63 8.50
CA TYR A 63 23.55 13.14 9.72
C TYR A 63 23.76 11.65 9.97
N TYR A 64 24.69 10.93 9.32
CA TYR A 64 24.84 9.46 9.47
C TYR A 64 25.08 9.00 10.93
N PHE A 65 24.01 8.60 11.61
CA PHE A 65 24.04 7.84 12.86
C PHE A 65 23.69 6.38 12.56
N ARG A 66 24.44 5.45 13.18
CA ARG A 66 24.38 4.01 12.91
C ARG A 66 22.99 3.35 13.09
N PHE A 67 22.08 3.98 13.84
CA PHE A 67 20.75 3.46 14.17
C PHE A 67 19.58 4.29 13.62
N GLN A 68 19.81 5.22 12.68
CA GLN A 68 18.75 6.13 12.21
C GLN A 68 17.60 5.42 11.50
N ARG A 69 17.90 4.42 10.69
CA ARG A 69 16.86 3.66 9.98
C ARG A 69 15.96 2.92 10.98
N GLU A 70 16.55 2.24 11.95
CA GLU A 70 15.81 1.52 13.00
C GLU A 70 14.94 2.47 13.84
N ILE A 71 15.49 3.62 14.25
CA ILE A 71 14.76 4.63 15.02
C ILE A 71 13.63 5.24 14.18
N SER A 72 13.87 5.53 12.90
CA SER A 72 12.85 6.12 12.00
C SER A 72 11.71 5.16 11.75
N VAL A 73 12.01 3.86 11.54
CA VAL A 73 11.01 2.80 11.40
C VAL A 73 10.21 2.68 12.70
N ALA A 74 10.87 2.60 13.85
CA ALA A 74 10.20 2.47 15.15
C ALA A 74 9.28 3.67 15.42
N LEU A 75 9.73 4.90 15.12
CA LEU A 75 8.94 6.11 15.25
C LEU A 75 7.73 6.09 14.30
N CYS A 76 7.94 5.76 13.03
CA CYS A 76 6.87 5.65 12.04
C CYS A 76 5.81 4.63 12.48
N CYS A 77 6.23 3.43 12.85
CA CYS A 77 5.33 2.38 13.33
C CYS A 77 4.58 2.80 14.60
N ALA A 78 5.24 3.48 15.54
CA ALA A 78 4.58 3.98 16.74
C ALA A 78 3.53 5.06 16.43
N LEU A 79 3.83 5.98 15.50
CA LEU A 79 2.89 7.01 15.06
C LEU A 79 1.69 6.39 14.32
N CYS A 80 1.94 5.46 13.39
CA CYS A 80 0.87 4.71 12.71
C CYS A 80 -0.01 3.98 13.72
N PHE A 81 0.58 3.27 14.69
CA PHE A 81 -0.17 2.56 15.72
C PHE A 81 -1.12 3.48 16.52
N VAL A 82 -0.69 4.69 16.87
CA VAL A 82 -1.54 5.66 17.59
C VAL A 82 -2.70 6.15 16.71
N ILE A 83 -2.46 6.37 15.42
CA ILE A 83 -3.51 6.79 14.47
C ILE A 83 -4.49 5.64 14.22
N ASP A 84 -3.99 4.44 13.98
CA ASP A 84 -4.79 3.23 13.70
C ASP A 84 -5.65 2.83 14.90
N LEU A 85 -5.27 3.21 16.13
CA LEU A 85 -6.07 2.98 17.33
C LEU A 85 -7.46 3.65 17.22
N SER A 86 -7.58 4.75 16.48
CA SER A 86 -8.88 5.38 16.20
C SER A 86 -9.81 4.49 15.37
N MET A 87 -9.26 3.63 14.49
CA MET A 87 -10.02 2.69 13.66
C MET A 87 -10.49 1.44 14.41
N VAL A 88 -9.98 1.17 15.62
CA VAL A 88 -10.37 0.01 16.45
C VAL A 88 -11.55 0.34 17.38
N THR A 89 -11.94 1.60 17.49
CA THR A 89 -13.09 2.04 18.32
C THR A 89 -14.44 1.54 17.76
N ASP A 90 -15.52 1.59 18.54
CA ASP A 90 -16.87 1.12 18.11
C ASP A 90 -17.38 1.83 16.85
N GLY A 91 -16.93 3.06 16.60
CA GLY A 91 -17.20 3.83 15.38
C GLY A 91 -16.12 3.71 14.29
N GLY A 92 -15.14 2.83 14.48
CA GLY A 92 -13.94 2.73 13.67
C GLY A 92 -14.20 2.43 12.20
N MET A 93 -15.27 1.68 11.88
CA MET A 93 -15.67 1.42 10.49
C MET A 93 -16.00 2.71 9.72
N TYR A 94 -16.56 3.74 10.38
CA TYR A 94 -16.81 5.03 9.73
C TYR A 94 -15.51 5.78 9.43
N VAL A 95 -14.56 5.76 10.37
CA VAL A 95 -13.22 6.34 10.18
C VAL A 95 -12.48 5.61 9.07
N PHE A 96 -12.56 4.28 9.05
CA PHE A 96 -11.97 3.43 8.01
C PHE A 96 -12.54 3.76 6.62
N GLN A 97 -13.86 3.83 6.48
CA GLN A 97 -14.50 4.16 5.20
C GLN A 97 -14.19 5.59 4.74
N LEU A 98 -14.13 6.54 5.68
CA LEU A 98 -13.74 7.91 5.36
C LEU A 98 -12.30 7.96 4.85
N PHE A 99 -11.38 7.27 5.54
CA PHE A 99 -9.99 7.18 5.11
C PHE A 99 -9.88 6.50 3.74
N ASP A 100 -10.48 5.33 3.55
CA ASP A 100 -10.46 4.60 2.27
C ASP A 100 -11.02 5.45 1.12
N TYR A 101 -12.10 6.20 1.35
CA TYR A 101 -12.72 7.03 0.33
C TYR A 101 -11.98 8.36 0.04
N TYR A 102 -11.19 8.89 0.96
CA TYR A 102 -10.51 10.18 0.76
C TYR A 102 -8.99 10.06 0.57
N SER A 103 -8.32 9.10 1.22
CA SER A 103 -6.88 8.89 1.12
C SER A 103 -6.53 7.91 0.00
N ALA A 104 -7.15 6.73 0.00
CA ALA A 104 -6.87 5.62 -0.92
C ALA A 104 -7.77 5.61 -2.16
N SER A 105 -8.70 6.56 -2.28
CA SER A 105 -9.59 6.67 -3.42
C SER A 105 -8.85 7.05 -4.69
N GLY A 106 -9.27 6.42 -5.80
CA GLY A 106 -8.61 6.57 -7.09
C GLY A 106 -8.40 8.02 -7.52
N THR A 107 -9.22 8.97 -7.09
CA THR A 107 -9.08 10.38 -7.51
C THR A 107 -7.75 11.02 -7.08
N THR A 108 -7.25 10.76 -5.87
CA THR A 108 -5.97 11.31 -5.39
C THR A 108 -4.78 10.61 -6.07
N LEU A 109 -4.82 9.29 -6.15
CA LEU A 109 -3.79 8.47 -6.79
C LEU A 109 -3.71 8.74 -8.30
N LEU A 110 -4.84 8.87 -8.99
CA LEU A 110 -4.89 9.21 -10.41
C LEU A 110 -4.35 10.61 -10.65
N TRP A 111 -4.67 11.56 -9.77
CA TRP A 111 -4.12 12.91 -9.87
C TRP A 111 -2.60 12.93 -9.69
N GLN A 112 -2.07 12.19 -8.71
CA GLN A 112 -0.63 12.05 -8.52
C GLN A 112 0.04 11.38 -9.72
N ALA A 113 -0.48 10.23 -10.17
CA ALA A 113 0.05 9.50 -11.32
C ALA A 113 0.03 10.35 -12.61
N PHE A 114 -1.01 11.16 -12.81
CA PHE A 114 -1.09 12.08 -13.93
C PHE A 114 0.08 13.08 -13.92
N TRP A 115 0.36 13.70 -12.77
CA TRP A 115 1.46 14.65 -12.66
C TRP A 115 2.83 13.98 -12.79
N GLU A 116 3.01 12.80 -12.22
CA GLU A 116 4.24 12.02 -12.39
C GLU A 116 4.50 11.75 -13.88
N CYS A 117 3.50 11.32 -14.65
CA CYS A 117 3.63 11.12 -16.09
C CYS A 117 3.93 12.42 -16.84
N VAL A 118 3.27 13.53 -16.51
CA VAL A 118 3.52 14.84 -17.16
C VAL A 118 4.94 15.33 -16.89
N VAL A 119 5.41 15.23 -15.65
CA VAL A 119 6.77 15.64 -15.26
C VAL A 119 7.82 14.80 -16.00
N VAL A 120 7.66 13.48 -16.05
CA VAL A 120 8.60 12.59 -16.75
C VAL A 120 8.58 12.83 -18.26
N ALA A 121 7.41 12.91 -18.88
CA ALA A 121 7.30 13.03 -20.34
C ALA A 121 7.67 14.42 -20.88
N TRP A 122 7.23 15.50 -20.22
CA TRP A 122 7.34 16.87 -20.75
C TRP A 122 8.39 17.74 -20.05
N VAL A 123 8.57 17.61 -18.72
CA VAL A 123 9.52 18.46 -17.96
C VAL A 123 10.93 17.87 -18.00
N TYR A 124 11.07 16.59 -17.67
CA TYR A 124 12.34 15.87 -17.80
C TYR A 124 12.69 15.61 -19.28
N GLY A 125 11.66 15.29 -20.06
CA GLY A 125 11.72 15.03 -21.49
C GLY A 125 11.77 13.53 -21.79
N ALA A 126 10.81 13.06 -22.57
CA ALA A 126 10.71 11.64 -22.95
C ALA A 126 12.00 11.11 -23.61
N ASP A 127 12.64 11.89 -24.49
CA ASP A 127 13.88 11.47 -25.15
C ASP A 127 15.03 11.21 -24.16
N ARG A 128 15.14 12.04 -23.12
CA ARG A 128 16.15 11.86 -22.06
C ARG A 128 15.88 10.62 -21.24
N PHE A 129 14.62 10.39 -20.88
CA PHE A 129 14.21 9.19 -20.17
C PHE A 129 14.52 7.91 -20.97
N MET A 130 14.30 7.92 -22.30
CA MET A 130 14.62 6.78 -23.17
C MET A 130 16.13 6.53 -23.28
N ASP A 131 16.95 7.57 -23.21
CA ASP A 131 18.41 7.46 -23.15
C ASP A 131 18.90 6.88 -21.83
N ASP A 132 18.32 7.30 -20.71
CA ASP A 132 18.65 6.75 -19.39
C ASP A 132 18.29 5.27 -19.31
N VAL A 133 17.11 4.90 -19.82
CA VAL A 133 16.70 3.50 -19.91
C VAL A 133 17.67 2.72 -20.79
N ALA A 134 18.05 3.24 -21.95
CA ALA A 134 19.02 2.58 -22.83
C ALA A 134 20.40 2.40 -22.19
N CYS A 135 20.83 3.34 -21.35
CA CYS A 135 22.05 3.21 -20.56
C CYS A 135 21.94 2.09 -19.51
N MET A 136 20.76 1.92 -18.90
CA MET A 136 20.52 0.88 -17.88
C MET A 136 20.37 -0.53 -18.47
N ILE A 137 19.60 -0.68 -19.55
CA ILE A 137 19.27 -2.00 -20.14
C ILE A 137 20.11 -2.36 -21.38
N GLY A 138 20.90 -1.42 -21.89
CA GLY A 138 21.82 -1.61 -23.02
C GLY A 138 21.20 -1.48 -24.42
N TYR A 139 19.90 -1.19 -24.52
CA TYR A 139 19.22 -0.93 -25.79
C TYR A 139 18.11 0.12 -25.60
N ARG A 140 17.87 0.97 -26.60
CA ARG A 140 16.71 1.87 -26.56
C ARG A 140 15.44 1.02 -26.73
N PRO A 141 14.49 1.05 -25.78
CA PRO A 141 13.16 0.53 -26.07
C PRO A 141 12.64 1.33 -27.27
N CYS A 142 12.30 0.66 -28.37
CA CYS A 142 11.65 1.37 -29.47
C CYS A 142 10.26 1.85 -29.01
N PRO A 143 9.75 2.96 -29.56
CA PRO A 143 8.33 3.30 -29.42
C PRO A 143 7.44 2.20 -30.01
#